data_AF-A0A2S4PR01-F1
#
_entry.id   AF-A0A2S4PR01-F1
#
_cell.length_a   1.000
_cell.length_b   1.000
_cell.length_c   1.000
_cell.angle_alpha   90.00
_cell.angle_beta   90.00
_cell.angle_gamma   90.00
#
_symmetry.space_group_name_H-M   'P 1'
#
loop_
_entity.id
_entity.type
_entity.pdbx_description
1 polymer ?
#
loop_
_entity_poly.entity_id
_entity_poly.type
_entity_poly.pdbx_seq_one_letter_code
_entity_poly.pdbx_strand_id
1 'polypeptide(L)'
;MAKSQGMINLAKSLPPKLSRFFARYPPLSIVPSSHLKDTPLQPKYRFVNPFKATRDPITNRWHDPVFSLRRQADLVKLARQHGVEELLPPTVKSTKAKLRRKLKHGSRIKGTGVGQTVKGKESERTMKARYARKETTSYVGNAANDTDLEGEAMVAGGKAGQNNFNDFNIVPKAFFLQSVSTFTEYVLVNLTLNASTSRRIYREPCYWAR
;
A
#
# COMPACT_ATOMS: atom_id res chain seq x y z
N MET A 1 -33.57 -21.45 -31.21
CA MET A 1 -33.32 -21.89 -29.82
C MET A 1 -31.84 -22.13 -29.48
N ALA A 2 -30.95 -22.41 -30.44
CA ALA A 2 -29.52 -22.66 -30.14
C ALA A 2 -28.82 -21.53 -29.35
N LYS A 3 -29.17 -20.26 -29.62
CA LYS A 3 -28.59 -19.08 -28.92
C LYS A 3 -28.87 -19.07 -27.41
N SER A 4 -30.07 -19.47 -26.96
CA SER A 4 -30.40 -19.49 -25.53
C SER A 4 -29.65 -20.60 -24.80
N GLN A 5 -29.55 -21.80 -25.40
CA GLN A 5 -28.76 -22.90 -24.84
C GLN A 5 -27.26 -22.55 -24.78
N GLY A 6 -26.73 -21.86 -25.79
CA GLY A 6 -25.36 -21.34 -25.77
C GLY A 6 -25.09 -20.38 -24.61
N MET A 7 -26.01 -19.45 -24.34
CA MET A 7 -25.90 -18.53 -23.19
C MET A 7 -26.00 -19.27 -21.84
N ILE A 8 -26.86 -20.29 -21.75
CA ILE A 8 -26.97 -21.12 -20.55
C ILE A 8 -25.66 -21.90 -20.31
N ASN A 9 -25.05 -22.44 -21.36
CA ASN A 9 -23.78 -23.16 -21.27
C ASN A 9 -22.63 -22.22 -20.86
N LEU A 10 -22.61 -21.00 -21.40
CA LEU A 10 -21.68 -19.96 -20.98
C LEU A 10 -21.88 -19.60 -19.51
N ALA A 11 -23.13 -19.48 -19.04
CA ALA A 11 -23.43 -19.19 -17.64
C ALA A 11 -22.99 -20.35 -16.71
N LYS A 12 -23.08 -21.59 -17.17
CA LYS A 12 -22.63 -22.79 -16.44
C LYS A 12 -21.10 -22.92 -16.38
N SER A 13 -20.38 -22.39 -17.37
CA SER A 13 -18.91 -22.46 -17.41
C SER A 13 -18.20 -21.47 -16.47
N LEU A 14 -18.95 -20.60 -15.76
CA LEU A 14 -18.37 -19.69 -14.78
C LEU A 14 -17.70 -20.43 -13.61
N PRO A 15 -16.65 -19.85 -13.00
CA PRO A 15 -16.03 -20.42 -11.81
C PRO A 15 -17.04 -20.61 -10.68
N PRO A 16 -16.94 -21.70 -9.90
CA PRO A 16 -17.94 -22.04 -8.88
C PRO A 16 -18.04 -20.98 -7.77
N LYS A 17 -16.95 -20.27 -7.46
CA LYS A 17 -16.97 -19.13 -6.52
C LYS A 17 -17.90 -18.01 -6.99
N LEU A 18 -17.88 -17.74 -8.29
CA LEU A 18 -18.64 -16.66 -8.92
C LEU A 18 -20.10 -17.09 -9.11
N SER A 19 -20.33 -18.32 -9.57
CA SER A 19 -21.67 -18.92 -9.65
C SER A 19 -22.39 -18.94 -8.29
N ARG A 20 -21.72 -19.42 -7.22
CA ARG A 20 -22.25 -19.39 -5.85
C ARG A 20 -22.56 -17.98 -5.36
N PHE A 21 -21.75 -17.00 -5.74
CA PHE A 21 -21.99 -15.60 -5.38
C PHE A 21 -23.28 -15.09 -6.01
N PHE A 22 -23.47 -15.29 -7.32
CA PHE A 22 -24.67 -14.85 -8.02
C PHE A 22 -25.92 -15.64 -7.61
N ALA A 23 -25.80 -16.91 -7.27
CA ALA A 23 -26.91 -17.68 -6.70
C ALA A 23 -27.40 -17.09 -5.37
N ARG A 24 -26.50 -16.55 -4.55
CA ARG A 24 -26.84 -15.95 -3.25
C ARG A 24 -27.24 -14.47 -3.36
N TYR A 25 -26.59 -13.73 -4.24
CA TYR A 25 -26.79 -12.30 -4.46
C TYR A 25 -27.07 -12.04 -5.95
N PRO A 26 -28.29 -12.35 -6.43
CA PRO A 26 -28.64 -12.14 -7.82
C PRO A 26 -28.73 -10.63 -8.12
N PRO A 27 -28.08 -10.13 -9.19
CA PRO A 27 -28.19 -8.73 -9.58
C PRO A 27 -29.54 -8.44 -10.24
N LEU A 28 -30.04 -7.22 -10.05
CA LEU A 28 -31.34 -6.79 -10.60
C LEU A 28 -31.44 -6.95 -12.12
N SER A 29 -30.32 -6.86 -12.84
CA SER A 29 -30.27 -7.02 -14.30
C SER A 29 -30.67 -8.41 -14.79
N ILE A 30 -30.58 -9.43 -13.94
CA ILE A 30 -30.88 -10.83 -14.30
C ILE A 30 -32.21 -11.28 -13.70
N VAL A 31 -32.68 -10.62 -12.64
CA VAL A 31 -33.93 -10.97 -11.97
C VAL A 31 -35.12 -10.55 -12.85
N PRO A 32 -36.07 -11.46 -13.17
CA PRO A 32 -37.26 -11.10 -13.92
C PRO A 32 -38.13 -10.09 -13.18
N SER A 33 -38.74 -9.16 -13.90
CA SER A 33 -39.62 -8.14 -13.31
C SER A 33 -40.82 -8.70 -12.56
N SER A 34 -41.26 -9.93 -12.87
CA SER A 34 -42.33 -10.64 -12.13
C SER A 34 -41.91 -10.93 -10.69
N HIS A 35 -40.72 -11.49 -10.49
CA HIS A 35 -40.19 -11.80 -9.16
C HIS A 35 -39.98 -10.57 -8.28
N LEU A 36 -39.81 -9.37 -8.86
CA LEU A 36 -39.70 -8.14 -8.08
C LEU A 36 -41.03 -7.73 -7.42
N LYS A 37 -42.17 -8.12 -8.01
CA LYS A 37 -43.51 -7.75 -7.50
C LYS A 37 -44.06 -8.76 -6.51
N ASP A 38 -43.78 -10.03 -6.73
CA ASP A 38 -44.44 -11.12 -6.00
C ASP A 38 -43.80 -11.42 -4.64
N THR A 39 -42.68 -10.78 -4.30
CA THR A 39 -41.95 -11.15 -3.09
C THR A 39 -42.38 -10.31 -1.87
N PRO A 40 -43.17 -10.85 -0.93
CA PRO A 40 -43.57 -10.12 0.26
C PRO A 40 -42.33 -10.04 1.17
N LEU A 41 -41.88 -8.83 1.46
CA LEU A 41 -40.98 -8.54 2.60
C LEU A 41 -39.80 -9.52 2.73
N GLN A 42 -39.04 -9.73 1.65
CA GLN A 42 -37.75 -10.39 1.83
C GLN A 42 -36.94 -9.59 2.84
N PRO A 43 -36.21 -10.25 3.76
CA PRO A 43 -35.50 -9.54 4.80
C PRO A 43 -34.65 -8.46 4.13
N LYS A 44 -34.71 -7.24 4.67
CA LYS A 44 -34.07 -6.00 4.17
C LYS A 44 -32.66 -6.25 3.62
N TYR A 45 -31.97 -7.25 4.16
CA TYR A 45 -30.68 -7.82 3.75
C TYR A 45 -30.56 -8.34 2.30
N ARG A 46 -31.64 -8.69 1.59
CA ARG A 46 -31.54 -9.12 0.17
C ARG A 46 -31.03 -8.03 -0.76
N PHE A 47 -31.27 -6.76 -0.43
CA PHE A 47 -30.86 -5.62 -1.24
C PHE A 47 -29.68 -4.84 -0.65
N VAL A 48 -29.15 -5.29 0.49
CA VAL A 48 -27.97 -4.67 1.07
C VAL A 48 -26.73 -5.14 0.32
N ASN A 49 -25.89 -4.20 -0.09
CA ASN A 49 -24.65 -4.52 -0.77
C ASN A 49 -23.74 -5.35 0.15
N PRO A 50 -23.42 -6.62 -0.19
CA PRO A 50 -22.65 -7.53 0.68
C PRO A 50 -21.18 -7.13 0.82
N PHE A 51 -20.73 -6.10 0.08
CA PHE A 51 -19.38 -5.58 0.08
C PHE A 51 -19.19 -4.35 0.98
N LYS A 52 -20.28 -3.80 1.53
CA LYS A 52 -20.23 -2.65 2.44
C LYS A 52 -20.47 -3.09 3.88
N ALA A 53 -19.79 -2.42 4.80
CA ALA A 53 -20.11 -2.50 6.21
C ALA A 53 -21.52 -1.93 6.44
N THR A 54 -22.25 -2.54 7.35
CA THR A 54 -23.61 -2.14 7.71
C THR A 54 -23.64 -1.74 9.17
N ARG A 55 -24.51 -0.78 9.51
CA ARG A 55 -24.77 -0.44 10.91
C ARG A 55 -26.04 -1.16 11.34
N ASP A 56 -25.98 -1.82 12.49
CA ASP A 56 -27.16 -2.42 13.10
C ASP A 56 -28.10 -1.31 13.61
N PRO A 57 -29.39 -1.28 13.23
CA PRO A 57 -30.33 -0.27 13.69
C PRO A 57 -30.58 -0.30 15.20
N ILE A 58 -30.43 -1.45 15.86
CA ILE A 58 -30.74 -1.58 17.31
C ILE A 58 -29.50 -1.26 18.13
N THR A 59 -28.41 -2.02 17.92
CA THR A 59 -27.18 -1.86 18.73
C THR A 59 -26.30 -0.68 18.29
N ASN A 60 -26.58 -0.09 17.12
CA ASN A 60 -25.80 0.98 16.50
C ASN A 60 -24.32 0.65 16.22
N ARG A 61 -23.92 -0.61 16.35
CA ARG A 61 -22.57 -1.08 16.06
C ARG A 61 -22.39 -1.31 14.56
N TRP A 62 -21.16 -1.16 14.10
CA TRP A 62 -20.78 -1.46 12.71
C TRP A 62 -20.43 -2.93 12.58
N HIS A 63 -21.07 -3.60 11.62
CA HIS A 63 -20.72 -4.94 11.21
C HIS A 63 -19.79 -4.89 10.00
N ASP A 64 -18.80 -5.77 10.03
CA ASP A 64 -17.93 -6.00 8.89
C ASP A 64 -18.71 -6.42 7.65
N PRO A 65 -18.24 -6.07 6.44
CA PRO A 65 -18.87 -6.55 5.21
C PRO A 65 -18.80 -8.07 5.15
N VAL A 66 -19.86 -8.71 4.66
CA VAL A 66 -19.96 -10.17 4.49
C VAL A 66 -18.77 -10.72 3.69
N PHE A 67 -18.26 -9.93 2.73
CA PHE A 67 -17.00 -10.22 2.04
C PHE A 67 -15.94 -9.18 2.40
N SER A 68 -14.83 -9.65 2.97
CA SER A 68 -13.64 -8.81 3.21
C SER A 68 -13.04 -8.27 1.92
N LEU A 69 -12.26 -7.18 2.02
CA LEU A 69 -11.65 -6.52 0.86
C LEU A 69 -10.78 -7.45 -0.01
N ARG A 70 -10.17 -8.49 0.59
CA ARG A 70 -9.44 -9.53 -0.15
C ARG A 70 -10.39 -10.38 -0.99
N ARG A 71 -11.45 -10.91 -0.38
CA ARG A 71 -12.48 -11.72 -1.08
C ARG A 71 -13.19 -10.92 -2.16
N GLN A 72 -13.45 -9.63 -1.93
CA GLN A 72 -13.96 -8.71 -2.94
C GLN A 72 -13.01 -8.61 -4.14
N ALA A 73 -11.70 -8.46 -3.89
CA ALA A 73 -10.71 -8.38 -4.96
C ALA A 73 -10.61 -9.70 -5.75
N ASP A 74 -10.69 -10.85 -5.09
CA ASP A 74 -10.72 -12.16 -5.75
C ASP A 74 -11.93 -12.30 -6.67
N LEU A 75 -13.13 -11.91 -6.20
CA LEU A 75 -14.35 -11.91 -7.01
C LEU A 75 -14.23 -10.96 -8.21
N VAL A 76 -13.75 -9.73 -8.00
CA VAL A 76 -13.54 -8.75 -9.09
C VAL A 76 -12.50 -9.26 -10.08
N LYS A 77 -11.43 -9.92 -9.62
CA LYS A 77 -10.40 -10.50 -10.50
C LYS A 77 -11.01 -11.57 -11.41
N LEU A 78 -11.77 -12.51 -10.86
CA LEU A 78 -12.47 -13.55 -11.62
C LEU A 78 -13.53 -12.95 -12.56
N ALA A 79 -14.36 -12.04 -12.06
CA ALA A 79 -15.41 -11.43 -12.86
C ALA A 79 -14.87 -10.66 -14.06
N ARG A 80 -13.74 -9.97 -13.89
CA ARG A 80 -13.04 -9.31 -14.99
C ARG A 80 -12.50 -10.28 -16.03
N GLN A 81 -11.99 -11.44 -15.62
CA GLN A 81 -11.53 -12.49 -16.55
C GLN A 81 -12.68 -13.07 -17.39
N HIS A 82 -13.88 -13.15 -16.81
CA HIS A 82 -15.07 -13.68 -17.48
C HIS A 82 -16.01 -12.59 -18.04
N GLY A 83 -15.61 -11.31 -18.02
CA GLY A 83 -16.41 -10.20 -18.55
C GLY A 83 -17.69 -9.86 -17.76
N VAL A 84 -17.86 -10.38 -16.54
CA VAL A 84 -19.06 -10.21 -15.70
C VAL A 84 -18.85 -9.22 -14.54
N GLU A 85 -17.88 -8.31 -14.65
CA GLU A 85 -17.56 -7.33 -13.59
C GLU A 85 -18.75 -6.39 -13.30
N GLU A 86 -19.51 -6.00 -14.33
CA GLU A 86 -20.63 -5.06 -14.21
C GLU A 86 -21.82 -5.63 -13.43
N LEU A 87 -21.96 -6.96 -13.41
CA LEU A 87 -23.00 -7.66 -12.67
C LEU A 87 -22.73 -7.70 -11.17
N LEU A 88 -21.50 -7.41 -10.73
CA LEU A 88 -21.19 -7.36 -9.31
C LEU A 88 -21.72 -6.08 -8.66
N PRO A 89 -22.13 -6.13 -7.38
CA PRO A 89 -22.42 -4.92 -6.62
C PRO A 89 -21.23 -3.94 -6.61
N PRO A 90 -21.48 -2.62 -6.50
CA PRO A 90 -20.41 -1.63 -6.58
C PRO A 90 -19.42 -1.79 -5.42
N THR A 91 -18.12 -1.90 -5.74
CA THR A 91 -17.02 -2.02 -4.77
C THR A 91 -15.96 -0.94 -4.93
N VAL A 92 -15.13 -0.77 -3.91
CA VAL A 92 -13.90 0.04 -4.00
C VAL A 92 -12.80 -0.63 -4.81
N LYS A 93 -12.91 -1.94 -5.04
CA LYS A 93 -11.93 -2.78 -5.73
C LYS A 93 -12.21 -2.92 -7.23
N SER A 94 -13.40 -2.55 -7.70
CA SER A 94 -13.76 -2.56 -9.12
C SER A 94 -12.90 -1.62 -9.96
N THR A 95 -12.71 -2.00 -11.22
CA THR A 95 -11.94 -1.30 -12.23
C THR A 95 -12.51 0.11 -12.44
N LYS A 96 -13.83 0.22 -12.65
CA LYS A 96 -14.54 1.50 -12.80
C LYS A 96 -14.37 2.43 -11.59
N ALA A 97 -14.46 1.89 -10.37
CA ALA A 97 -14.30 2.70 -9.16
C ALA A 97 -12.86 3.20 -8.97
N LYS A 98 -11.86 2.37 -9.28
CA LYS A 98 -10.44 2.74 -9.23
C LYS A 98 -10.11 3.82 -10.26
N LEU A 99 -10.56 3.64 -11.51
CA LEU A 99 -10.39 4.62 -12.59
C LEU A 99 -11.03 5.96 -12.22
N ARG A 100 -12.30 5.95 -11.79
CA ARG A 100 -13.00 7.15 -11.33
C ARG A 100 -12.27 7.87 -10.22
N ARG A 101 -11.77 7.14 -9.21
CA ARG A 101 -11.01 7.72 -8.10
C ARG A 101 -9.69 8.35 -8.58
N LYS A 102 -8.96 7.66 -9.46
CA LYS A 102 -7.68 8.14 -10.01
C LYS A 102 -7.88 9.39 -10.88
N LEU A 103 -8.91 9.40 -11.72
CA LEU A 103 -9.24 10.56 -12.57
C LEU A 103 -9.66 11.78 -11.75
N LYS A 104 -10.53 11.59 -10.74
CA LYS A 104 -11.03 12.69 -9.92
C LYS A 104 -9.95 13.31 -9.01
N HIS A 105 -9.06 12.49 -8.45
CA HIS A 105 -8.18 12.92 -7.37
C HIS A 105 -6.69 12.94 -7.71
N GLY A 106 -6.23 12.23 -8.75
CA GLY A 106 -4.81 12.12 -9.10
C GLY A 106 -3.96 11.41 -8.03
N SER A 107 -2.64 11.65 -8.07
CA SER A 107 -1.70 11.23 -7.02
C SER A 107 -1.86 12.13 -5.80
N ARG A 108 -1.94 11.52 -4.62
CA ARG A 108 -2.09 12.23 -3.34
C ARG A 108 -0.98 11.90 -2.35
N ILE A 109 0.12 11.36 -2.86
CA ILE A 109 1.30 11.05 -2.05
C ILE A 109 1.90 12.37 -1.57
N LYS A 110 2.32 12.46 -0.30
CA LYS A 110 2.89 13.71 0.23
C LYS A 110 4.18 14.05 -0.52
N GLY A 111 4.32 15.30 -0.95
CA GLY A 111 5.47 15.79 -1.72
C GLY A 111 5.33 15.64 -3.24
N THR A 112 4.80 14.50 -3.72
CA THR A 112 4.66 14.20 -5.16
C THR A 112 3.23 14.25 -5.70
N GLY A 113 2.24 14.42 -4.81
CA GLY A 113 0.84 14.54 -5.18
C GLY A 113 0.53 15.87 -5.87
N VAL A 114 -0.58 15.91 -6.60
CA VAL A 114 -1.04 17.13 -7.28
C VAL A 114 -1.21 18.25 -6.25
N GLY A 115 -0.57 19.40 -6.49
CA GLY A 115 -0.59 20.56 -5.58
C GLY A 115 0.25 20.40 -4.31
N GLN A 116 1.16 19.41 -4.24
CA GLN A 116 2.12 19.26 -3.14
C GLN A 116 3.53 19.63 -3.59
N THR A 117 4.33 20.15 -2.66
CA THR A 117 5.75 20.46 -2.87
C THR A 117 6.61 19.54 -2.02
N VAL A 118 7.77 19.15 -2.56
CA VAL A 118 8.76 18.31 -1.86
C VAL A 118 9.47 19.14 -0.78
N LYS A 119 9.68 18.54 0.39
CA LYS A 119 10.33 19.19 1.54
C LYS A 119 11.79 19.58 1.27
N GLY A 120 12.52 18.80 0.48
CA GLY A 120 13.98 18.90 0.31
C GLY A 120 14.75 18.28 1.49
N LYS A 121 15.95 17.78 1.23
CA LYS A 121 16.85 17.28 2.29
C LYS A 121 17.36 18.43 3.16
N GLU A 122 17.87 18.13 4.34
CA GLU A 122 18.39 19.17 5.24
C GLU A 122 19.58 19.93 4.65
N SER A 123 20.49 19.24 3.96
CA SER A 123 21.58 19.88 3.23
C SER A 123 21.06 20.88 2.21
N GLU A 124 20.20 20.47 1.29
CA GLU A 124 19.59 21.31 0.24
C GLU A 124 18.94 22.58 0.81
N ARG A 125 18.22 22.45 1.93
CA ARG A 125 17.56 23.59 2.58
C ARG A 125 18.52 24.56 3.25
N THR A 126 19.59 24.06 3.87
CA THR A 126 20.54 24.88 4.63
C THR A 126 21.73 25.37 3.79
N MET A 127 21.92 24.88 2.57
CA MET A 127 23.04 25.25 1.68
C MET A 127 23.21 26.76 1.55
N LYS A 128 22.13 27.52 1.27
CA LYS A 128 22.21 28.98 1.14
C LYS A 128 22.73 29.65 2.40
N ALA A 129 22.19 29.26 3.57
CA ALA A 129 22.64 29.79 4.85
C ALA A 129 24.10 29.40 5.17
N ARG A 130 24.53 28.18 4.79
CA ARG A 130 25.92 27.73 4.94
C ARG A 130 26.88 28.52 4.04
N TYR A 131 26.53 28.78 2.78
CA TYR A 131 27.34 29.60 1.87
C TYR A 131 27.42 31.05 2.32
N ALA A 132 26.30 31.66 2.73
CA ALA A 132 26.29 33.01 3.27
C ALA A 132 27.19 33.16 4.51
N ARG A 133 27.21 32.15 5.40
CA ARG A 133 28.14 32.13 6.53
C ARG A 133 29.61 32.08 6.07
N LYS A 134 29.92 31.31 5.04
CA LYS A 134 31.29 31.24 4.51
C LYS A 134 31.73 32.56 3.87
N GLU A 135 30.87 33.16 3.06
CA GLU A 135 31.13 34.45 2.38
C GLU A 135 31.34 35.59 3.39
N THR A 136 30.49 35.65 4.42
CA THR A 136 30.66 36.63 5.51
C THR A 136 31.95 36.40 6.30
N THR A 137 32.27 35.16 6.68
CA THR A 137 33.55 34.85 7.34
C THR A 137 34.76 35.23 6.48
N SER A 138 34.74 34.99 5.17
CA SER A 138 35.84 35.40 4.29
C SER A 138 36.02 36.91 4.21
N TYR A 139 34.95 37.70 4.41
CA TYR A 139 35.05 39.15 4.49
C TYR A 139 35.63 39.64 5.83
N VAL A 140 35.30 38.97 6.94
CA VAL A 140 35.78 39.34 8.28
C VAL A 140 37.24 38.93 8.52
N GLY A 141 37.71 37.84 7.90
CA GLY A 141 39.10 37.38 8.01
C GLY A 141 40.16 38.32 7.43
N ASN A 142 39.76 39.31 6.63
CA ASN A 142 40.66 40.36 6.11
C ASN A 142 40.71 41.61 7.01
N ALA A 143 39.80 41.76 7.98
CA ALA A 143 39.78 42.90 8.90
C ALA A 143 40.58 42.68 10.20
N ALA A 144 41.03 41.44 10.45
CA ALA A 144 41.75 41.05 11.68
C ALA A 144 43.28 41.06 11.56
N ASN A 145 43.84 41.47 10.40
CA ASN A 145 45.29 41.61 10.23
C ASN A 145 45.78 43.07 10.35
N ASP A 146 44.91 44.04 10.69
CA ASP A 146 45.25 45.46 10.83
C ASP A 146 45.05 45.99 12.26
N THR A 147 45.22 45.15 13.29
CA THR A 147 45.21 45.60 14.69
C THR A 147 46.36 45.00 15.49
N ASP A 148 47.57 45.42 15.16
CA ASP A 148 48.62 45.55 16.17
C ASP A 148 48.51 46.98 16.74
N LEU A 149 48.08 47.09 17.99
CA LEU A 149 48.69 47.93 19.05
C LEU A 149 47.79 47.92 20.32
N GLU A 150 48.29 47.15 21.30
CA GLU A 150 48.21 47.33 22.76
C GLU A 150 46.91 47.04 23.55
N GLY A 151 47.01 45.99 24.39
CA GLY A 151 46.77 46.09 25.83
C GLY A 151 45.33 46.02 26.35
N GLU A 152 44.89 44.83 26.80
CA GLU A 152 44.63 44.55 28.22
C GLU A 152 43.94 43.20 28.39
N ALA A 153 44.54 42.39 29.25
CA ALA A 153 44.00 41.11 29.69
C ALA A 153 42.77 41.33 30.57
N MET A 154 41.64 40.73 30.22
CA MET A 154 40.64 40.32 31.20
C MET A 154 40.21 38.87 30.99
N VAL A 155 40.50 38.11 32.04
CA VAL A 155 40.15 36.72 32.28
C VAL A 155 38.63 36.56 32.35
N ALA A 156 38.06 35.68 31.53
CA ALA A 156 36.75 35.09 31.78
C ALA A 156 36.77 33.61 31.42
N GLY A 157 36.69 32.77 32.47
CA GLY A 157 36.67 31.33 32.35
C GLY A 157 35.40 30.80 31.64
N GLY A 158 35.60 29.78 30.81
CA GLY A 158 34.52 29.01 30.20
C GLY A 158 35.08 27.69 29.68
N LYS A 159 34.89 26.62 30.44
CA LYS A 159 35.34 25.26 30.13
C LYS A 159 34.77 24.79 28.77
N ALA A 160 35.62 24.63 27.77
CA ALA A 160 35.33 23.86 26.57
C ALA A 160 35.87 22.44 26.76
N GLY A 161 34.97 21.46 26.82
CA GLY A 161 35.31 20.04 26.83
C GLY A 161 36.01 19.67 25.53
N GLN A 162 37.21 19.11 25.66
CA GLN A 162 37.93 18.46 24.57
C GLN A 162 37.20 17.16 24.24
N ASN A 163 36.50 17.11 23.11
CA ASN A 163 36.17 15.84 22.48
C ASN A 163 37.30 15.54 21.48
N ASN A 164 38.29 14.79 21.96
CA ASN A 164 39.26 14.10 21.13
C ASN A 164 38.50 13.08 20.27
N PHE A 165 38.44 13.30 18.97
CA PHE A 165 38.05 12.28 18.00
C PHE A 165 39.14 12.18 16.94
N ASN A 166 40.28 11.63 17.35
CA ASN A 166 41.25 11.03 16.44
C ASN A 166 40.94 9.54 16.43
N ASP A 167 40.45 9.04 15.29
CA ASP A 167 40.70 7.67 14.80
C ASP A 167 40.14 7.55 13.37
N PHE A 168 40.79 8.23 12.43
CA PHE A 168 40.72 7.86 11.02
C PHE A 168 41.90 6.91 10.73
N ASN A 169 41.67 5.62 10.95
CA ASN A 169 42.50 4.59 10.32
C ASN A 169 42.16 4.55 8.83
N ILE A 170 43.02 5.20 8.05
CA ILE A 170 43.10 5.10 6.60
C ILE A 170 43.72 3.74 6.27
N VAL A 171 42.90 2.80 5.79
CA VAL A 171 43.40 1.59 5.12
C VAL A 171 43.30 1.83 3.61
N PRO A 172 44.40 1.76 2.84
CA PRO A 172 44.35 1.89 1.39
C PRO A 172 43.68 0.65 0.78
N LYS A 173 42.65 0.89 -0.05
CA LYS A 173 42.07 -0.14 -0.92
C LYS A 173 43.08 -0.48 -2.01
N ALA A 174 43.80 -1.58 -1.83
CA ALA A 174 44.55 -2.21 -2.90
C ALA A 174 43.61 -2.91 -3.88
N PHE A 175 43.88 -2.67 -5.16
CA PHE A 175 43.38 -3.38 -6.33
C PHE A 175 43.39 -4.90 -6.15
N PHE A 176 42.31 -5.57 -6.54
CA PHE A 176 42.38 -6.96 -6.97
C PHE A 176 41.45 -7.18 -8.17
N LEU A 177 42.06 -7.26 -9.35
CA LEU A 177 41.46 -7.75 -10.58
C LEU A 177 41.56 -9.28 -10.57
N GLN A 178 40.42 -9.97 -10.53
CA GLN A 178 40.30 -11.32 -11.08
C GLN A 178 38.83 -11.49 -11.48
N SER A 179 38.54 -11.35 -12.78
CA SER A 179 38.32 -12.49 -13.69
C SER A 179 37.27 -13.46 -13.15
N VAL A 180 36.05 -13.35 -13.66
CA VAL A 180 35.06 -14.43 -13.64
C VAL A 180 34.74 -14.77 -15.09
N SER A 181 35.50 -15.76 -15.57
CA SER A 181 35.20 -16.58 -16.73
C SER A 181 34.20 -17.66 -16.30
N THR A 182 33.11 -17.79 -17.06
CA THR A 182 32.38 -19.03 -17.40
C THR A 182 31.97 -19.99 -16.27
N PHE A 183 30.66 -20.15 -16.06
CA PHE A 183 30.11 -21.52 -16.08
C PHE A 183 28.61 -21.51 -16.44
N THR A 184 28.34 -22.15 -17.56
CA THR A 184 27.06 -22.53 -18.14
C THR A 184 26.33 -23.58 -17.29
N GLU A 185 25.00 -23.58 -17.42
CA GLU A 185 24.09 -24.74 -17.33
C GLU A 185 24.11 -25.63 -16.07
N TYR A 186 22.98 -25.70 -15.37
CA TYR A 186 22.41 -27.01 -15.02
C TYR A 186 20.87 -26.94 -14.99
N VAL A 187 20.32 -27.77 -15.86
CA VAL A 187 18.92 -28.08 -16.13
C VAL A 187 18.34 -28.97 -15.02
N LEU A 188 17.02 -28.85 -14.80
CA LEU A 188 16.03 -29.79 -14.24
C LEU A 188 16.52 -30.83 -13.22
N VAL A 189 15.82 -30.94 -12.08
CA VAL A 189 15.22 -32.19 -11.56
C VAL A 189 14.68 -31.93 -10.13
N ASN A 190 13.35 -32.02 -9.98
CA ASN A 190 12.61 -32.72 -8.92
C ASN A 190 11.25 -32.08 -8.60
N LEU A 191 10.27 -32.61 -9.33
CA LEU A 191 8.86 -32.65 -8.95
C LEU A 191 8.65 -33.92 -8.10
N THR A 192 7.76 -33.82 -7.10
CA THR A 192 6.97 -34.88 -6.44
C THR A 192 7.34 -35.34 -5.02
N LEU A 193 6.26 -35.41 -4.22
CA LEU A 193 5.99 -36.21 -3.02
C LEU A 193 6.45 -35.68 -1.64
N ASN A 194 5.49 -35.13 -0.89
CA ASN A 194 4.99 -35.71 0.38
C ASN A 194 3.91 -34.78 0.97
N ALA A 195 2.63 -35.14 0.91
CA ALA A 195 1.94 -36.00 1.86
C ALA A 195 1.68 -35.31 3.22
N SER A 196 0.39 -35.02 3.44
CA SER A 196 -0.33 -35.09 4.71
C SER A 196 0.39 -34.62 5.97
N THR A 197 0.01 -33.44 6.47
CA THR A 197 0.00 -33.25 7.94
C THR A 197 -1.12 -32.30 8.34
N SER A 198 -2.23 -32.93 8.75
CA SER A 198 -3.29 -32.33 9.52
C SER A 198 -2.72 -31.77 10.83
N ARG A 199 -2.80 -30.46 11.05
CA ARG A 199 -2.67 -29.88 12.40
C ARG A 199 -3.88 -29.02 12.70
N ARG A 200 -4.79 -29.61 13.48
CA ARG A 200 -5.65 -28.92 14.44
C ARG A 200 -4.79 -27.94 15.23
N ILE A 201 -5.06 -26.65 15.09
CA ILE A 201 -4.65 -25.66 16.08
C ILE A 201 -5.90 -25.36 16.90
N TYR A 202 -5.89 -25.81 18.15
CA TYR A 202 -6.89 -25.45 19.14
C TYR A 202 -6.90 -23.93 19.30
N ARG A 203 -8.10 -23.34 19.24
CA ARG A 203 -8.36 -21.99 19.72
C ARG A 203 -8.32 -22.04 21.24
N GLU A 204 -7.38 -21.34 21.85
CA GLU A 204 -7.53 -20.91 23.24
C GLU A 204 -8.33 -19.59 23.29
N PRO A 205 -9.27 -19.45 24.23
CA PRO A 205 -9.97 -18.20 24.47
C PRO A 205 -9.10 -17.27 25.33
N CYS A 206 -8.69 -16.13 24.76
CA CYS A 206 -8.08 -15.06 25.54
C CYS A 206 -9.13 -14.49 26.51
N TYR A 207 -9.01 -14.84 27.79
CA TYR A 207 -9.62 -14.11 28.89
C TYR A 207 -8.87 -12.77 29.06
N TRP A 208 -9.58 -11.67 28.88
CA TRP A 208 -9.12 -10.33 29.19
C TRP A 208 -9.58 -10.02 30.61
N ALA A 209 -8.66 -10.18 31.56
CA ALA A 209 -8.82 -9.71 32.92
C ALA A 209 -8.36 -8.24 32.99
N ARG A 210 -9.34 -7.40 33.36
CA ARG A 210 -9.27 -6.11 34.06
C ARG A 210 -8.62 -4.91 33.37
#